data_AF-A0A7Y4LKN4-F1
#
_entry.id   AF-A0A7Y4LKN4-F1
#
_cell.length_a   1.000
_cell.length_b   1.000
_cell.length_c   1.000
_cell.angle_alpha   90.00
_cell.angle_beta   90.00
_cell.angle_gamma   90.00
#
_symmetry.space_group_name_H-M   'P 1'
#
loop_
_entity.id
_entity.type
_entity.pdbx_description
1 polymer ?
#
loop_
_entity_poly.entity_id
_entity_poly.type
_entity_poly.pdbx_seq_one_letter_code
_entity_poly.pdbx_strand_id
1 'polypeptide(L)'
;MVITPEEVMRLIGKGMTQSQIAREYGVTRQYIFILAKRAGHEAAEQEYIKNDLPWTNIDETHKDNTIFKALRMHARYMERGQEGLHGSSCVKLLGMYRKFVRFNQVIDYDEAYPPVEGLSNTGGFMYVPRSPEDGNLIIKMKPGVRITKRGARIWQLFPEKQ
;
A
#
# COMPACT_ATOMS: atom_id res chain seq x y z
N MET A 1 12.02 -29.14 10.93
CA MET A 1 12.39 -29.00 9.49
C MET A 1 13.16 -27.71 9.31
N VAL A 2 14.24 -27.72 8.52
CA VAL A 2 14.97 -26.49 8.17
C VAL A 2 14.49 -26.05 6.79
N ILE A 3 13.98 -24.83 6.68
CA ILE A 3 13.56 -24.23 5.40
C ILE A 3 14.70 -23.41 4.80
N THR A 4 14.93 -23.55 3.49
CA THR A 4 15.99 -22.83 2.76
C THR A 4 15.45 -21.57 2.08
N PRO A 5 16.31 -20.59 1.71
CA PRO A 5 15.91 -19.41 0.96
C PRO A 5 15.16 -19.72 -0.35
N GLU A 6 15.60 -20.74 -1.10
CA GLU A 6 15.00 -21.16 -2.37
C GLU A 6 13.61 -21.76 -2.17
N GLU A 7 13.45 -22.54 -1.11
CA GLU A 7 12.15 -23.12 -0.75
C GLU A 7 11.16 -22.04 -0.32
N VAL A 8 11.62 -21.03 0.43
CA VAL A 8 10.80 -19.84 0.73
C VAL A 8 10.33 -19.16 -0.55
N MET A 9 11.20 -18.96 -1.53
CA MET A 9 10.82 -18.36 -2.83
C MET A 9 9.84 -19.21 -3.61
N ARG A 10 10.03 -20.53 -3.62
CA ARG A 10 9.13 -21.47 -4.29
C ARG A 10 7.73 -21.43 -3.68
N LEU A 11 7.61 -21.39 -2.35
CA LEU A 11 6.33 -21.31 -1.65
C LEU A 11 5.66 -19.94 -1.83
N ILE A 12 6.43 -18.86 -1.83
CA ILE A 12 5.91 -17.53 -2.17
C ILE A 12 5.41 -17.49 -3.62
N GLY A 13 6.14 -18.09 -4.56
CA GLY A 13 5.73 -18.21 -5.96
C GLY A 13 4.44 -19.04 -6.15
N LYS A 14 4.11 -19.90 -5.17
CA LYS A 14 2.83 -20.62 -5.08
C LYS A 14 1.71 -19.83 -4.39
N GLY A 15 1.95 -18.57 -4.04
CA GLY A 15 0.97 -17.69 -3.41
C GLY A 15 0.96 -17.73 -1.88
N MET A 16 1.89 -18.45 -1.24
CA MET A 16 1.93 -18.50 0.22
C MET A 16 2.51 -17.21 0.81
N THR A 17 1.86 -16.67 1.82
CA THR A 17 2.40 -15.56 2.61
C THR A 17 3.52 -16.04 3.54
N GLN A 18 4.48 -15.17 3.85
CA GLN A 18 5.55 -15.48 4.82
C GLN A 18 5.01 -15.92 6.19
N SER A 19 3.84 -15.43 6.59
CA SER A 19 3.15 -15.84 7.82
C SER A 19 2.57 -17.26 7.73
N GLN A 20 2.07 -17.68 6.57
CA GLN A 20 1.61 -19.07 6.35
C GLN A 20 2.81 -20.02 6.37
N ILE A 21 3.89 -19.68 5.66
CA ILE A 21 5.14 -20.45 5.63
C ILE A 21 5.71 -20.59 7.05
N ALA A 22 5.74 -19.51 7.83
CA ALA A 22 6.21 -19.53 9.21
C ALA A 22 5.41 -20.52 10.09
N ARG A 23 4.08 -20.53 9.96
CA ARG A 23 3.20 -21.45 10.69
C ARG A 23 3.42 -22.91 10.27
N GLU A 24 3.54 -23.16 8.98
CA GLU A 24 3.76 -24.51 8.44
C GLU A 24 5.10 -25.10 8.88
N TYR A 25 6.15 -24.28 8.94
CA TYR A 25 7.50 -24.73 9.28
C TYR A 25 7.85 -24.58 10.77
N GLY A 26 6.93 -24.10 11.60
CA GLY A 26 7.15 -23.93 13.04
C GLY A 26 8.24 -22.90 13.38
N VAL A 27 8.40 -21.87 12.55
CA VAL A 27 9.43 -20.82 12.68
C VAL A 27 8.80 -19.44 12.80
N THR A 28 9.60 -18.43 13.12
CA THR A 28 9.09 -17.04 13.18
C THR A 28 8.92 -16.45 11.78
N ARG A 29 7.95 -15.54 11.62
CA ARG A 29 7.81 -14.75 10.39
C ARG A 29 9.10 -13.97 10.06
N GLN A 30 9.78 -13.45 11.08
CA GLN A 30 11.04 -12.72 10.93
C GLN A 30 12.13 -13.61 10.32
N TYR A 31 12.20 -14.89 10.71
CA TYR A 31 13.13 -15.84 10.12
C TYR A 31 12.83 -16.08 8.63
N ILE A 32 11.55 -16.28 8.26
CA ILE A 32 11.14 -16.39 6.86
C ILE A 32 11.46 -15.11 6.06
N PHE A 33 11.25 -13.94 6.64
CA PHE A 33 11.58 -12.65 6.01
C PHE A 33 13.07 -12.53 5.70
N ILE A 34 13.95 -12.93 6.63
CA ILE A 34 15.40 -12.93 6.43
C ILE A 34 15.78 -13.88 5.28
N LEU A 35 15.22 -15.09 5.26
CA LEU A 35 15.47 -16.07 4.20
C LEU A 35 14.98 -15.59 2.83
N ALA A 36 13.78 -15.00 2.79
CA ALA A 36 13.24 -14.39 1.57
C ALA A 36 14.18 -13.30 1.05
N LYS A 37 14.60 -12.35 1.91
CA LYS A 37 15.55 -11.30 1.51
C LYS A 37 16.86 -11.86 0.98
N ARG A 38 17.41 -12.91 1.61
CA ARG A 38 18.63 -13.57 1.15
C ARG A 38 18.47 -14.23 -0.23
N ALA A 39 17.29 -14.75 -0.53
CA ALA A 39 16.94 -15.32 -1.82
C ALA A 39 16.66 -14.28 -2.92
N GLY A 40 16.91 -12.99 -2.66
CA GLY A 40 16.55 -11.92 -3.58
C GLY A 40 15.04 -11.66 -3.65
N HIS A 41 14.28 -12.09 -2.64
CA HIS A 41 12.93 -11.56 -2.41
C HIS A 41 13.07 -10.10 -1.96
N GLU A 42 13.30 -9.24 -2.93
CA GLU A 42 13.11 -7.81 -2.83
C GLU A 42 11.72 -7.54 -2.26
N ALA A 43 11.54 -6.37 -1.69
CA ALA A 43 10.27 -5.86 -1.23
C ALA A 43 9.33 -5.58 -2.42
N ALA A 44 9.08 -6.59 -3.28
CA ALA A 44 8.29 -6.55 -4.49
C ALA A 44 6.86 -6.07 -4.22
N GLU A 45 6.35 -6.26 -3.00
CA GLU A 45 5.08 -5.68 -2.54
C GLU A 45 5.10 -4.14 -2.41
N GLN A 46 6.25 -3.47 -2.45
CA GLN A 46 6.34 -2.00 -2.41
C GLN A 46 6.75 -1.41 -3.76
N GLU A 47 7.54 -2.14 -4.55
CA GLU A 47 8.01 -1.67 -5.86
C GLU A 47 6.98 -1.85 -6.98
N TYR A 48 6.03 -2.78 -6.87
CA TYR A 48 5.12 -3.10 -7.97
C TYR A 48 4.20 -1.92 -8.40
N ILE A 49 4.02 -0.92 -7.53
CA ILE A 49 3.27 0.31 -7.83
C ILE A 49 4.16 1.51 -8.12
N LYS A 50 5.50 1.37 -8.02
CA LYS A 50 6.44 2.50 -8.09
C LYS A 50 6.23 3.35 -9.34
N ASN A 51 5.99 2.69 -10.48
CA ASN A 51 5.77 3.34 -11.77
C ASN A 51 4.35 3.92 -11.94
N ASP A 52 3.43 3.58 -11.05
CA ASP A 52 2.03 4.03 -11.08
C ASP A 52 1.72 5.01 -9.95
N LEU A 53 2.69 5.32 -9.08
CA LEU A 53 2.51 6.33 -8.06
C LEU A 53 2.18 7.69 -8.70
N PRO A 54 1.20 8.44 -8.15
CA PRO A 54 0.80 9.71 -8.74
C PRO A 54 1.87 10.81 -8.70
N TRP A 55 2.82 10.67 -7.78
CA TRP A 55 3.87 11.64 -7.51
C TRP A 55 5.23 11.08 -7.93
N THR A 56 6.02 11.92 -8.62
CA THR A 56 7.32 11.51 -9.19
C THR A 56 8.35 11.21 -8.11
N ASN A 57 8.40 12.04 -7.06
CA ASN A 57 9.34 11.90 -5.96
C ASN A 57 8.57 11.95 -4.65
N ILE A 58 8.80 10.94 -3.80
CA ILE A 58 8.33 10.89 -2.42
C ILE A 58 9.59 10.82 -1.57
N ASP A 59 9.76 11.75 -0.64
CA ASP A 59 10.90 11.81 0.25
C ASP A 59 11.02 10.49 1.04
N GLU A 60 12.25 10.00 1.21
CA GLU A 60 12.55 8.75 1.91
C GLU A 60 11.99 8.74 3.34
N THR A 61 12.02 9.89 4.02
CA THR A 61 11.49 10.07 5.38
C THR A 61 9.96 9.93 5.44
N HIS A 62 9.26 10.11 4.31
CA HIS A 62 7.81 9.97 4.19
C HIS A 62 7.35 8.56 3.79
N LYS A 63 8.27 7.66 3.42
CA LYS A 63 7.90 6.29 3.00
C LYS A 63 7.28 5.45 4.10
N ASP A 64 7.56 5.80 5.36
CA ASP A 64 6.97 5.14 6.52
C ASP A 64 5.64 5.74 6.99
N ASN A 65 5.13 6.76 6.30
CA ASN A 65 3.87 7.43 6.62
C ASN A 65 2.68 6.45 6.59
N THR A 66 1.79 6.56 7.59
CA THR A 66 0.62 5.69 7.75
C THR A 66 -0.35 5.79 6.58
N ILE A 67 -0.57 6.99 6.03
CA ILE A 67 -1.45 7.23 4.88
C ILE A 67 -0.84 6.56 3.64
N PHE A 68 0.47 6.71 3.43
CA PHE A 68 1.16 6.08 2.31
C PHE A 68 1.16 4.55 2.38
N LYS A 69 1.33 4.00 3.60
CA LYS A 69 1.16 2.56 3.86
C LYS A 69 -0.25 2.10 3.51
N ALA A 70 -1.29 2.85 3.89
CA ALA A 70 -2.68 2.53 3.53
C ALA A 70 -2.93 2.63 2.02
N LEU A 71 -2.32 3.60 1.33
CA LEU A 71 -2.39 3.75 -0.12
C LEU A 71 -1.82 2.53 -0.85
N ARG A 72 -0.65 2.02 -0.42
CA ARG A 72 -0.06 0.78 -0.93
C ARG A 72 -0.96 -0.44 -0.74
N MET A 73 -1.67 -0.49 0.37
CA MET A 73 -2.62 -1.56 0.66
C MET A 73 -3.88 -1.47 -0.20
N HIS A 74 -4.36 -0.26 -0.46
CA HIS A 74 -5.44 -0.05 -1.43
C HIS A 74 -5.03 -0.52 -2.81
N ALA A 75 -3.81 -0.19 -3.26
CA ALA A 75 -3.34 -0.70 -4.55
C ALA A 75 -3.34 -2.24 -4.59
N ARG A 76 -2.88 -2.88 -3.51
CA ARG A 76 -2.89 -4.34 -3.40
C ARG A 76 -4.30 -4.89 -3.48
N TYR A 77 -5.24 -4.23 -2.78
CA TYR A 77 -6.64 -4.60 -2.80
C TYR A 77 -7.24 -4.50 -4.20
N MET A 78 -6.95 -3.42 -4.93
CA MET A 78 -7.48 -3.20 -6.28
C MET A 78 -6.96 -4.22 -7.29
N GLU A 79 -5.78 -4.80 -7.05
CA GLU A 79 -5.20 -5.81 -7.94
C GLU A 79 -5.53 -7.26 -7.58
N ARG A 80 -5.60 -7.58 -6.28
CA ARG A 80 -5.70 -8.96 -5.78
C ARG A 80 -6.95 -9.21 -4.93
N GLY A 81 -7.81 -8.20 -4.79
CA GLY A 81 -8.96 -8.25 -3.89
C GLY A 81 -8.54 -8.39 -2.43
N GLN A 82 -9.28 -9.19 -1.67
CA GLN A 82 -9.08 -9.36 -0.23
C GLN A 82 -7.86 -10.25 0.12
N GLU A 83 -7.17 -10.81 -0.87
CA GLU A 83 -6.11 -11.79 -0.66
C GLU A 83 -4.93 -11.20 0.15
N GLY A 84 -4.74 -11.74 1.36
CA GLY A 84 -3.69 -11.32 2.30
C GLY A 84 -4.00 -10.04 3.06
N LEU A 85 -5.22 -9.51 2.99
CA LEU A 85 -5.70 -8.46 3.89
C LEU A 85 -6.41 -9.09 5.08
N HIS A 86 -5.75 -9.06 6.24
CA HIS A 86 -6.28 -9.62 7.48
C HIS A 86 -6.01 -8.72 8.68
N GLY A 87 -6.86 -8.83 9.70
CA GLY A 87 -6.69 -8.16 11.00
C GLY A 87 -6.54 -6.65 10.90
N SER A 88 -5.47 -6.12 11.50
CA SER A 88 -5.17 -4.68 11.55
C SER A 88 -5.06 -4.02 10.17
N SER A 89 -4.72 -4.81 9.14
CA SER A 89 -4.65 -4.31 7.76
C SER A 89 -6.03 -3.91 7.22
N CYS A 90 -7.05 -4.74 7.47
CA CYS A 90 -8.42 -4.41 7.09
C CYS A 90 -8.93 -3.17 7.83
N VAL A 91 -8.67 -3.09 9.14
CA VAL A 91 -9.08 -1.93 9.96
C VAL A 91 -8.48 -0.63 9.42
N LYS A 92 -7.19 -0.65 9.04
CA LYS A 92 -6.51 0.52 8.45
C LYS A 92 -7.12 0.93 7.10
N LEU A 93 -7.35 -0.03 6.21
CA LEU A 93 -7.94 0.24 4.89
C LEU A 93 -9.36 0.78 5.01
N LEU A 94 -10.18 0.20 5.88
CA LEU A 94 -11.54 0.68 6.17
C LEU A 94 -11.53 2.08 6.79
N GLY A 95 -10.57 2.36 7.68
CA GLY A 95 -10.37 3.70 8.25
C GLY A 95 -10.09 4.75 7.17
N MET A 96 -9.23 4.41 6.19
CA MET A 96 -8.96 5.26 5.03
C MET A 96 -10.20 5.44 4.15
N TYR A 97 -10.93 4.36 3.82
CA TYR A 97 -12.16 4.47 3.04
C TYR A 97 -13.25 5.30 3.72
N ARG A 98 -13.29 5.30 5.06
CA ARG A 98 -14.17 6.21 5.81
C ARG A 98 -13.83 7.68 5.55
N LYS A 99 -12.56 8.04 5.41
CA LYS A 99 -12.12 9.41 5.03
C LYS A 99 -12.68 9.82 3.67
N PHE A 100 -12.63 8.91 2.71
CA PHE A 100 -13.14 9.18 1.37
C PHE A 100 -14.66 9.28 1.33
N VAL A 101 -15.38 8.32 1.94
CA VAL A 101 -16.84 8.23 1.81
C VAL A 101 -17.57 9.19 2.74
N ARG A 102 -17.16 9.29 4.02
CA ARG A 102 -17.90 10.09 5.01
C ARG A 102 -17.51 11.55 5.03
N PHE A 103 -16.24 11.84 4.73
CA PHE A 103 -15.69 13.19 4.83
C PHE A 103 -15.41 13.80 3.46
N ASN A 104 -15.73 13.08 2.38
CA ASN A 104 -15.49 13.51 1.00
C ASN A 104 -14.05 14.01 0.77
N GLN A 105 -13.08 13.23 1.23
CA GLN A 105 -11.65 13.56 1.12
C GLN A 105 -10.96 12.72 0.05
N VAL A 106 -9.76 13.16 -0.33
CA VAL A 106 -8.76 12.44 -1.14
C VAL A 106 -7.39 12.56 -0.48
N ILE A 107 -6.43 11.75 -0.91
CA ILE A 107 -5.05 11.84 -0.45
C ILE A 107 -4.28 12.79 -1.36
N ASP A 108 -3.56 13.71 -0.76
CA ASP A 108 -2.53 14.49 -1.42
C ASP A 108 -1.15 14.23 -0.81
N TYR A 109 -0.11 14.52 -1.59
CA TYR A 109 1.27 14.55 -1.16
C TYR A 109 1.89 15.92 -1.42
N ASP A 110 2.56 16.44 -0.39
CA ASP A 110 3.37 17.64 -0.44
C ASP A 110 4.44 17.54 0.67
N GLU A 111 5.70 17.74 0.33
CA GLU A 111 6.81 17.65 1.29
C GLU A 111 6.67 18.65 2.46
N ALA A 112 6.00 19.78 2.22
CA ALA A 112 5.76 20.79 3.24
C ALA A 112 4.66 20.41 4.25
N TYR A 113 3.90 19.34 4.01
CA TYR A 113 2.83 18.95 4.94
C TYR A 113 3.41 18.45 6.26
N PRO A 114 3.00 19.05 7.40
CA PRO A 114 3.48 18.62 8.71
C PRO A 114 2.89 17.27 9.10
N PRO A 115 3.52 16.57 10.06
CA PRO A 115 2.88 15.45 10.76
C PRO A 115 1.52 15.86 11.34
N VAL A 116 0.58 14.92 11.36
CA VAL A 116 -0.76 15.14 11.91
C VAL A 116 -0.91 14.33 13.19
N GLU A 117 -1.01 15.03 14.32
CA GLU A 117 -1.16 14.41 15.63
C GLU A 117 -2.35 13.44 15.65
N GLY A 118 -2.14 12.26 16.24
CA GLY A 118 -3.14 11.19 16.29
C GLY A 118 -3.37 10.44 14.97
N LEU A 119 -2.70 10.81 13.87
CA LEU A 119 -2.82 10.14 12.57
C LEU A 119 -1.46 9.65 12.03
N SER A 120 -0.47 10.53 11.96
CA SER A 120 0.86 10.20 11.48
C SER A 120 1.93 11.06 12.14
N ASN A 121 3.00 10.40 12.60
CA ASN A 121 4.18 11.05 13.18
C ASN A 121 5.17 11.54 12.11
N THR A 122 4.85 11.39 10.83
CA THR A 122 5.66 11.83 9.67
C THR A 122 4.83 12.76 8.80
N GLY A 123 5.49 13.72 8.15
CA GLY A 123 4.86 14.65 7.20
C GLY A 123 4.57 14.02 5.84
N GLY A 124 4.35 14.88 4.84
CA GLY A 124 4.27 14.50 3.44
C GLY A 124 2.87 14.19 2.92
N PHE A 125 2.07 13.41 3.64
CA PHE A 125 0.75 12.96 3.17
C PHE A 125 -0.39 13.53 4.01
N MET A 126 -1.48 13.93 3.35
CA MET A 126 -2.65 14.47 4.02
C MET A 126 -3.96 14.04 3.36
N TYR A 127 -5.02 13.95 4.16
CA TYR A 127 -6.39 13.91 3.64
C TYR A 127 -6.88 15.34 3.40
N VAL A 128 -7.18 15.67 2.15
CA VAL A 128 -7.66 16.99 1.74
C VAL A 128 -9.06 16.91 1.14
N PRO A 129 -9.86 17.98 1.14
CA PRO A 129 -11.17 17.98 0.50
C PRO A 129 -11.11 17.59 -0.98
N ARG A 130 -12.02 16.71 -1.40
CA ARG A 130 -12.23 16.36 -2.80
C ARG A 130 -12.75 17.56 -3.58
N SER A 131 -12.23 17.79 -4.78
CA SER A 131 -12.77 18.72 -5.78
C SER A 131 -13.32 17.96 -6.98
N PRO A 132 -14.13 18.59 -7.85
CA PRO A 132 -14.71 17.93 -9.02
C PRO A 132 -13.67 17.31 -9.97
N GLU A 133 -12.49 17.92 -10.09
CA GLU A 133 -11.38 17.46 -10.95
C GLU A 133 -10.80 16.10 -10.50
N ASP A 134 -10.98 15.75 -9.22
CA ASP A 134 -10.52 14.47 -8.67
C ASP A 134 -11.39 13.30 -9.18
N GLY A 135 -12.61 13.57 -9.64
CA GLY A 135 -13.56 12.55 -10.09
C GLY A 135 -13.77 11.44 -9.06
N ASN A 136 -13.58 10.18 -9.47
CA ASN A 136 -13.66 8.99 -8.61
C ASN A 136 -12.28 8.56 -8.02
N LEU A 137 -11.21 9.34 -8.24
CA LEU A 137 -9.88 8.98 -7.75
C LEU A 137 -9.77 9.20 -6.23
N ILE A 138 -8.98 8.40 -5.53
CA ILE A 138 -8.62 8.64 -4.13
C ILE A 138 -7.43 9.59 -3.98
N ILE A 139 -6.93 10.11 -5.10
CA ILE A 139 -5.75 10.97 -5.21
C ILE A 139 -6.21 12.37 -5.58
N LYS A 140 -5.60 13.39 -4.97
CA LYS A 140 -5.80 14.78 -5.32
C LYS A 140 -5.18 15.08 -6.69
N MET A 141 -5.99 15.56 -7.62
CA MET A 141 -5.52 16.06 -8.91
C MET A 141 -5.06 17.51 -8.76
N LYS A 142 -3.77 17.73 -9.01
CA LYS A 142 -3.13 19.05 -9.01
C LYS A 142 -1.93 19.06 -9.99
N PRO A 143 -1.38 20.24 -10.35
CA PRO A 143 -0.17 20.30 -11.19
C PRO A 143 0.95 19.41 -10.63
N GLY A 144 1.60 18.65 -11.51
CA GLY A 144 2.66 17.70 -11.14
C GLY A 144 2.18 16.30 -10.74
N VAL A 145 0.88 16.10 -10.54
CA VAL A 145 0.29 14.76 -10.34
C VAL A 145 0.02 14.10 -11.69
N ARG A 146 0.50 12.86 -11.85
CA ARG A 146 0.31 12.07 -13.08
C ARG A 146 -0.36 10.74 -12.79
N ILE A 147 -1.45 10.46 -13.48
CA ILE A 147 -2.11 9.16 -13.43
C ILE A 147 -1.78 8.35 -14.68
N THR A 148 -1.15 7.19 -14.51
CA THR A 148 -0.90 6.25 -15.60
C THR A 148 -2.18 5.50 -15.97
N LYS A 149 -2.22 4.81 -17.12
CA LYS A 149 -3.37 3.97 -17.50
C LYS A 149 -3.68 2.87 -16.48
N ARG A 150 -2.64 2.29 -15.85
CA ARG A 150 -2.80 1.30 -14.78
C ARG A 150 -3.19 1.97 -13.46
N GLY A 151 -2.53 3.07 -13.11
CA GLY A 151 -2.88 3.91 -11.96
C GLY A 151 -4.34 4.38 -11.97
N ALA A 152 -4.91 4.70 -13.13
CA ALA A 152 -6.31 5.08 -13.26
C ALA A 152 -7.29 3.98 -12.82
N ARG A 153 -6.87 2.72 -12.81
CA ARG A 153 -7.65 1.59 -12.25
C ARG A 153 -7.33 1.36 -10.78
N ILE A 154 -6.06 1.48 -10.42
CA ILE A 154 -5.57 1.26 -9.05
C ILE A 154 -6.09 2.32 -8.09
N TRP A 155 -6.18 3.58 -8.50
CA TRP A 155 -6.44 4.72 -7.62
C TRP A 155 -7.91 5.15 -7.55
N GLN A 156 -8.85 4.29 -7.96
CA GLN A 156 -10.28 4.57 -7.83
C GLN A 156 -10.79 4.18 -6.45
N LEU A 157 -11.73 4.97 -5.90
CA LEU A 157 -12.30 4.71 -4.57
C LEU A 157 -12.92 3.31 -4.46
N PHE A 158 -13.72 2.94 -5.47
CA PHE A 158 -14.19 1.58 -5.70
C PHE A 158 -14.21 1.35 -7.22
N PRO A 159 -13.90 0.13 -7.69
CA PRO A 159 -14.13 -0.19 -9.09
C PRO A 159 -15.63 -0.06 -9.37
N GLU A 160 -15.99 0.59 -10.47
CA GLU A 160 -17.37 0.54 -10.96
C GLU A 160 -17.75 -0.94 -11.12
N LYS A 161 -18.94 -1.32 -10.62
CA LYS A 161 -19.47 -2.66 -10.88
C LYS A 161 -19.56 -2.81 -12.39
N GLN A 162 -18.69 -3.63 -12.98
CA GLN A 162 -18.85 -4.08 -14.37
C GLN A 162 -20.08 -4.97 -14.49
#